data_AF-A0AAN9NVU8-F1
#
_entry.id   AF-A0AAN9NVU8-F1
#
_cell.length_a   1.000
_cell.length_b   1.000
_cell.length_c   1.000
_cell.angle_alpha   90.00
_cell.angle_beta   90.00
_cell.angle_gamma   90.00
#
_symmetry.space_group_name_H-M   'P 1'
#
loop_
_entity.id
_entity.type
_entity.pdbx_description
1 polymer ?
#
loop_
_entity_poly.entity_id
_entity_poly.type
_entity_poly.pdbx_seq_one_letter_code
_entity_poly.pdbx_strand_id
1 'polypeptide(L)'
;MNTVTLPNLSTKICSIAAGEAHTLILTGDGRVYSWGRGILGRLGGGSEHDHHLPVQLRFGSEEGSVRIVGIAAGAYHSLALADDGFVWCWGYNICILNILSLLSKLAKLNYKISLYICYFL
;
A
#
# COMPACT_ATOMS: atom_id res chain seq x y z
N MET A 1 -26.54 0.69 9.15
CA MET A 1 -25.22 0.95 8.54
C MET A 1 -24.18 0.71 9.63
N ASN A 2 -23.35 -0.33 9.50
CA ASN A 2 -22.32 -0.62 10.49
C ASN A 2 -21.12 0.29 10.20
N THR A 3 -20.86 1.24 11.09
CA THR A 3 -19.67 2.10 11.01
C THR A 3 -18.46 1.28 11.49
N VAL A 4 -17.50 1.02 10.61
CA VAL A 4 -16.21 0.43 10.99
C VAL A 4 -15.38 1.52 11.67
N THR A 5 -15.29 1.47 12.99
CA THR A 5 -14.40 2.33 13.77
C THR A 5 -13.02 1.69 13.88
N LEU A 6 -12.01 2.35 13.33
CA LEU A 6 -10.60 1.97 13.47
C LEU A 6 -10.17 2.17 14.93
N PRO A 7 -9.59 1.17 15.60
CA PRO A 7 -9.08 1.36 16.95
C PRO A 7 -7.91 2.36 16.92
N ASN A 8 -7.97 3.38 17.78
CA ASN A 8 -6.88 4.35 18.05
C ASN A 8 -6.50 5.36 16.96
N LEU A 9 -7.44 5.81 16.12
CA LEU A 9 -7.16 6.89 15.16
C LEU A 9 -7.64 8.25 15.67
N SER A 10 -6.80 8.96 16.42
CA SER A 10 -6.94 10.42 16.59
C SER A 10 -6.59 11.20 15.31
N THR A 11 -6.13 10.49 14.28
CA THR A 11 -5.70 11.06 12.99
C THR A 11 -6.77 10.91 11.91
N LYS A 12 -6.91 11.95 11.09
CA LYS A 12 -7.88 12.03 10.01
C LYS A 12 -7.50 11.05 8.89
N ILE A 13 -8.49 10.37 8.30
CA ILE A 13 -8.31 9.66 7.03
C ILE A 13 -8.21 10.70 5.91
N CYS A 14 -7.12 10.66 5.15
CA CYS A 14 -6.89 11.60 4.05
C CYS A 14 -7.07 10.97 2.67
N SER A 15 -6.98 9.64 2.53
CA SER A 15 -7.23 8.94 1.28
C SER A 15 -7.76 7.52 1.51
N ILE A 16 -8.52 7.03 0.53
CA ILE A 16 -9.07 5.67 0.46
C ILE A 16 -8.88 5.17 -0.98
N ALA A 17 -8.42 3.93 -1.13
CA ALA A 17 -8.36 3.24 -2.41
C ALA A 17 -8.99 1.85 -2.29
N ALA A 18 -9.76 1.43 -3.30
CA ALA A 18 -10.44 0.13 -3.30
C ALA A 18 -10.05 -0.65 -4.55
N GLY A 19 -9.65 -1.91 -4.35
CA GLY A 19 -9.51 -2.89 -5.41
C GLY A 19 -10.78 -3.71 -5.60
N GLU A 20 -10.67 -4.89 -6.23
CA GLU A 20 -11.82 -5.76 -6.48
C GLU A 20 -12.49 -6.22 -5.18
N ALA A 21 -11.69 -6.62 -4.19
CA ALA A 21 -12.17 -7.19 -2.93
C ALA A 21 -11.32 -6.75 -1.72
N HIS A 22 -10.53 -5.68 -1.85
CA HIS A 22 -9.71 -5.15 -0.76
C HIS A 22 -9.76 -3.62 -0.73
N THR A 23 -9.48 -3.05 0.42
CA THR A 23 -9.45 -1.60 0.65
C THR A 23 -8.12 -1.22 1.29
N LEU A 24 -7.60 -0.07 0.88
CA LEU A 24 -6.48 0.63 1.50
C LEU A 24 -6.98 1.98 2.03
N ILE A 25 -6.47 2.41 3.17
CA ILE A 25 -6.67 3.77 3.67
C ILE A 25 -5.33 4.38 4.05
N LEU A 26 -5.23 5.69 3.88
CA LEU A 26 -4.10 6.50 4.30
C LEU A 26 -4.59 7.49 5.36
N THR A 27 -3.84 7.55 6.45
CA THR A 27 -4.06 8.49 7.55
C THR A 27 -3.21 9.76 7.37
N GLY A 28 -3.60 10.86 8.00
CA GLY A 28 -2.89 12.15 7.91
C GLY A 28 -1.46 12.11 8.45
N ASP A 29 -1.17 11.19 9.37
CA ASP A 29 0.18 10.89 9.88
C ASP A 29 0.97 9.91 9.00
N GLY A 30 0.42 9.52 7.84
CA GLY A 30 1.13 8.74 6.82
C GLY A 30 1.14 7.23 7.06
N ARG A 31 0.20 6.69 7.84
CA ARG A 31 0.03 5.25 8.05
C ARG A 31 -0.95 4.67 7.04
N VAL A 32 -0.67 3.46 6.57
CA VAL A 32 -1.58 2.72 5.68
C VAL A 32 -2.20 1.56 6.43
N TYR A 33 -3.49 1.35 6.21
CA TYR A 33 -4.17 0.15 6.65
C TYR A 33 -4.81 -0.54 5.46
N SER A 34 -4.87 -1.87 5.51
CA SER A 34 -5.50 -2.70 4.49
C SER A 34 -6.47 -3.72 5.11
N TRP A 35 -7.55 -4.03 4.40
CA TRP A 35 -8.46 -5.12 4.75
C TRP A 35 -9.25 -5.60 3.54
N GLY A 36 -9.97 -6.71 3.70
CA GLY A 36 -10.74 -7.41 2.67
C GLY A 36 -10.13 -8.77 2.37
N ARG A 37 -10.13 -9.14 1.09
CA ARG A 37 -9.58 -10.40 0.58
C ARG A 37 -8.05 -10.37 0.56
N GLY A 38 -7.40 -11.35 1.17
CA GLY A 38 -5.95 -11.49 1.28
C GLY A 38 -5.28 -12.20 0.12
N ILE A 39 -6.04 -13.03 -0.60
CA ILE A 39 -5.52 -13.94 -1.64
C ILE A 39 -4.66 -13.17 -2.66
N LEU A 40 -3.53 -13.76 -3.05
CA LEU A 40 -2.49 -13.15 -3.90
C LEU A 40 -1.66 -12.07 -3.19
N GLY A 41 -1.71 -12.01 -1.86
CA GLY A 41 -0.93 -11.09 -1.04
C GLY A 41 -1.36 -9.61 -1.18
N ARG A 42 -2.56 -9.31 -1.69
CA ARG A 42 -3.01 -7.94 -2.01
C ARG A 42 -3.18 -7.02 -0.79
N LEU A 43 -3.24 -7.61 0.41
CA LEU A 43 -3.28 -6.87 1.67
C LEU A 43 -1.90 -6.48 2.19
N GLY A 44 -0.83 -7.16 1.76
CA GLY A 44 0.52 -6.98 2.29
C GLY A 44 0.75 -7.75 3.58
N GLY A 45 1.84 -7.43 4.30
CA GLY A 45 2.13 -8.03 5.60
C GLY A 45 2.51 -9.52 5.59
N GLY A 46 2.87 -10.07 4.41
CA GLY A 46 3.35 -11.45 4.28
C GLY A 46 2.28 -12.54 4.43
N SER A 47 1.00 -12.17 4.47
CA SER A 47 -0.11 -13.12 4.60
C SER A 47 -1.07 -13.05 3.41
N GLU A 48 -1.64 -14.19 3.05
CA GLU A 48 -2.71 -14.29 2.04
C GLU A 48 -4.11 -14.48 2.65
N HIS A 49 -4.21 -14.40 3.99
CA HIS A 49 -5.49 -14.54 4.68
C HIS A 49 -6.35 -13.29 4.52
N ASP A 50 -7.66 -13.51 4.43
CA ASP A 50 -8.63 -12.43 4.46
C ASP A 50 -8.61 -11.74 5.83
N HIS A 51 -8.70 -10.41 5.81
CA HIS A 51 -8.81 -9.61 7.02
C HIS A 51 -10.12 -8.82 6.96
N HIS A 52 -11.03 -9.07 7.90
CA HIS A 52 -12.30 -8.34 7.96
C HIS A 52 -12.20 -7.02 8.73
N LEU A 53 -11.06 -6.78 9.39
CA LEU A 53 -10.74 -5.53 10.08
C LEU A 53 -9.47 -4.92 9.50
N PRO A 54 -9.35 -3.58 9.52
CA PRO A 54 -8.16 -2.87 9.04
C PRO A 54 -6.90 -3.28 9.81
N VAL A 55 -5.89 -3.75 9.08
CA VAL A 55 -4.56 -4.10 9.60
C VAL A 55 -3.57 -3.04 9.16
N GLN A 56 -2.77 -2.53 10.08
CA GLN A 56 -1.75 -1.53 9.76
C GLN A 56 -0.57 -2.16 9.02
N LEU A 57 -0.19 -1.57 7.90
CA LEU A 57 1.04 -1.91 7.18
C LEU A 57 2.22 -1.09 7.71
N ARG A 58 3.38 -1.74 7.77
CA ARG A 58 4.66 -1.11 8.14
C ARG A 58 5.52 -0.98 6.90
N PHE A 59 6.01 0.24 6.65
CA PHE A 59 6.96 0.54 5.58
C PHE A 59 8.24 1.07 6.19
N GLY A 60 9.38 0.65 5.63
CA GLY A 60 10.71 0.98 6.15
C GLY A 60 11.41 -0.24 6.75
N SER A 61 12.55 0.02 7.39
CA SER A 61 13.34 -0.96 8.12
C SER A 61 13.05 -0.87 9.62
N GLU A 62 13.66 -1.74 10.43
CA GLU A 62 13.60 -1.63 11.89
C GLU A 62 14.18 -0.29 12.40
N GLU A 63 15.05 0.35 11.62
CA GLU A 63 15.71 1.60 11.97
C GLU A 63 14.87 2.86 11.67
N GLY A 64 13.75 2.74 10.94
CA GLY A 64 12.94 3.91 10.62
C GLY A 64 11.63 3.61 9.89
N SER A 65 10.56 4.25 10.36
CA SER A 65 9.25 4.25 9.68
C SER A 65 9.25 5.24 8.52
N VAL A 66 8.76 4.79 7.37
CA VAL A 66 8.55 5.66 6.21
C VAL A 66 7.16 6.28 6.26
N ARG A 67 7.05 7.56 5.89
CA ARG A 67 5.77 8.27 5.79
C ARG A 67 5.18 8.09 4.41
N ILE A 68 3.97 7.53 4.33
CA ILE A 68 3.23 7.41 3.07
C ILE A 68 2.44 8.69 2.79
N VAL A 69 2.47 9.15 1.54
CA VAL A 69 1.77 10.33 1.04
C VAL A 69 0.74 10.02 -0.03
N GLY A 70 0.75 8.81 -0.59
CA GLY A 70 -0.23 8.38 -1.59
C GLY A 70 -0.47 6.87 -1.57
N ILE A 71 -1.68 6.46 -1.94
CA ILE A 71 -2.08 5.06 -2.09
C ILE A 71 -2.88 4.85 -3.37
N ALA A 72 -2.78 3.66 -3.96
CA ALA A 72 -3.61 3.23 -5.08
C ALA A 72 -3.87 1.73 -5.00
N ALA A 73 -5.01 1.28 -5.55
CA ALA A 73 -5.38 -0.12 -5.60
C ALA A 73 -5.84 -0.49 -7.01
N GLY A 74 -5.30 -1.58 -7.55
CA GLY A 74 -5.82 -2.28 -8.72
C GLY A 74 -6.74 -3.42 -8.30
N ALA A 75 -7.22 -4.23 -9.26
CA ALA A 75 -8.11 -5.34 -8.95
C ALA A 75 -7.50 -6.32 -7.92
N TYR A 76 -6.21 -6.65 -8.11
CA TYR A 76 -5.51 -7.69 -7.35
C TYR A 76 -4.21 -7.21 -6.69
N HIS A 77 -3.94 -5.90 -6.72
CA HIS A 77 -2.69 -5.34 -6.23
C HIS A 77 -2.86 -3.96 -5.61
N SER A 78 -1.83 -3.53 -4.90
CA SER A 78 -1.81 -2.34 -4.06
C SER A 78 -0.49 -1.58 -4.23
N LEU A 79 -0.56 -0.25 -4.08
CA LEU A 79 0.59 0.63 -4.14
C LEU A 79 0.55 1.66 -3.00
N ALA A 80 1.73 2.03 -2.50
CA ALA A 80 1.95 3.14 -1.58
C ALA A 80 3.15 3.98 -2.04
N LEU A 81 2.99 5.31 -2.06
CA LEU A 81 4.03 6.29 -2.37
C LEU A 81 4.49 6.97 -1.09
N ALA A 82 5.79 6.97 -0.81
CA ALA A 82 6.38 7.73 0.29
C ALA A 82 6.73 9.17 -0.09
N ASP A 83 6.94 10.00 0.93
CA ASP A 83 7.36 11.40 0.79
C ASP A 83 8.74 11.57 0.15
N ASP A 84 9.62 10.58 0.30
CA ASP A 84 10.93 10.51 -0.36
C ASP A 84 10.87 10.05 -1.83
N GLY A 85 9.66 9.78 -2.35
CA GLY A 85 9.40 9.39 -3.73
C GLY A 85 9.50 7.89 -4.01
N PHE A 86 9.81 7.06 -3.02
CA PHE A 86 9.81 5.61 -3.18
C PHE A 86 8.38 5.07 -3.28
N VAL A 87 8.21 4.00 -4.07
CA VAL A 87 6.91 3.35 -4.27
C VAL A 87 7.01 1.88 -3.89
N TRP A 88 6.16 1.46 -2.95
CA TRP A 88 5.94 0.06 -2.61
C TRP A 88 4.76 -0.45 -3.39
N CYS A 89 4.89 -1.66 -3.88
CA CYS A 89 3.85 -2.32 -4.63
C CYS A 89 3.77 -3.77 -4.14
N TRP A 90 2.55 -4.29 -3.95
CA TRP A 90 2.33 -5.67 -3.50
C TRP A 90 1.03 -6.25 -4.08
N GLY A 91 0.84 -7.56 -3.99
CA GLY A 91 -0.29 -8.27 -4.56
C GLY A 91 0.03 -9.01 -5.87
N TYR A 92 -1.01 -9.50 -6.55
CA TYR A 92 -0.86 -10.24 -7.80
C TYR A 92 -0.29 -9.36 -8.91
N ASN A 93 0.68 -9.90 -9.65
CA ASN A 93 1.31 -9.23 -10.79
C ASN A 93 2.05 -7.93 -10.46
N ILE A 94 2.85 -7.90 -9.40
CA ILE A 94 3.73 -6.77 -9.12
C ILE A 94 5.13 -7.31 -8.78
N CYS A 95 6.21 -6.94 -9.49
CA CYS A 95 6.56 -5.62 -10.04
C CYS A 95 7.06 -5.63 -11.50
N ILE A 96 6.94 -6.73 -12.26
CA ILE A 96 7.73 -6.95 -13.49
C ILE A 96 7.11 -6.44 -14.81
N LEU A 97 5.80 -6.21 -14.92
CA LEU A 97 5.19 -5.96 -16.25
C LEU A 97 4.80 -4.51 -16.59
N ASN A 98 4.69 -3.58 -15.63
CA ASN A 98 4.22 -2.21 -15.95
C ASN A 98 5.12 -1.07 -15.47
N ILE A 99 6.18 -1.34 -14.72
CA ILE A 99 7.16 -0.30 -14.39
C ILE A 99 7.90 0.16 -15.65
N LEU A 100 8.07 -0.65 -16.70
CA LEU A 100 8.70 -0.19 -17.95
C LEU A 100 7.84 0.86 -18.70
N SER A 101 6.51 0.73 -18.72
CA SER A 101 5.64 1.73 -19.38
C SER A 101 5.50 3.00 -18.54
N LEU A 102 5.48 2.87 -17.20
CA LEU A 102 5.43 4.00 -16.27
C LEU A 102 6.79 4.72 -16.15
N LEU A 103 7.92 4.01 -16.17
CA LEU A 103 9.27 4.58 -16.21
C LEU A 103 9.48 5.40 -17.49
N SER A 104 8.96 4.97 -18.63
CA SER A 104 9.04 5.78 -19.86
C SER A 104 8.30 7.12 -19.75
N LYS A 105 7.25 7.19 -18.92
CA LYS A 105 6.48 8.42 -18.64
C LYS A 105 7.07 9.23 -17.48
N LEU A 106 7.63 8.57 -16.45
CA LEU A 106 8.17 9.19 -15.24
C LEU A 106 9.66 9.55 -15.34
N ALA A 107 10.42 9.03 -16.31
CA ALA A 107 11.78 9.50 -16.63
C ALA A 107 11.81 10.98 -17.04
N LYS A 108 10.66 11.56 -17.42
CA LYS A 108 10.48 13.00 -17.65
C LYS A 108 10.27 13.81 -16.35
N LEU A 109 10.10 13.16 -15.20
CA LEU A 109 9.66 13.77 -13.95
C LEU A 109 10.58 13.51 -12.74
N ASN A 110 11.79 12.95 -12.93
CA ASN A 110 12.82 12.82 -11.88
C ASN A 110 12.43 12.02 -10.61
N TYR A 111 11.48 11.09 -10.68
CA TYR A 111 11.15 10.22 -9.54
C TYR A 111 12.05 8.97 -9.52
N LYS A 112 12.73 8.71 -8.37
CA LYS A 112 13.52 7.49 -8.14
C LYS A 112 12.59 6.35 -7.72
N ILE A 113 12.49 5.32 -8.56
CA ILE A 113 11.73 4.10 -8.25
C ILE A 113 12.73 3.01 -7.87
N SER A 114 12.68 2.51 -6.64
CA SER A 114 13.48 1.37 -6.19
C SER A 114 12.55 0.22 -5.82
N LEU A 115 12.75 -0.95 -6.46
CA LEU A 115 11.94 -2.15 -6.22
C LEU A 115 12.33 -2.80 -4.89
N TYR A 116 11.47 -2.71 -3.89
CA TYR A 116 11.54 -3.60 -2.73
C TYR A 116 10.46 -4.67 -2.87
N ILE A 117 10.88 -5.89 -3.17
CA ILE A 117 10.03 -7.06 -3.02
C ILE A 117 9.98 -7.36 -1.52
N CYS A 118 8.82 -7.19 -0.89
CA CYS A 118 8.61 -7.62 0.49
C CYS A 118 8.61 -9.16 0.55
N TYR A 119 9.79 -9.76 0.61
CA TYR A 119 9.98 -11.07 1.24
C TYR A 119 10.47 -10.80 2.65
N PHE A 120 9.62 -10.99 3.65
CA PHE A 120 10.08 -11.27 5.01
C PHE A 120 9.55 -12.65 5.39
N LEU A 121 10.50 -13.55 5.65
CA LEU A 121 10.31 -14.78 6.43
C LEU A 121 10.08 -14.41 7.90
#